data_AF-A0A5Y5VER1-F1
#
_entry.id   AF-A0A5Y5VER1-F1
#
_cell.length_a   1.000
_cell.length_b   1.000
_cell.length_c   1.000
_cell.angle_alpha   90.00
_cell.angle_beta   90.00
_cell.angle_gamma   90.00
#
_symmetry.space_group_name_H-M   'P 1'
#
loop_
_entity.id
_entity.type
_entity.pdbx_description
1 polymer ?
#
loop_
_entity_poly.entity_id
_entity_poly.type
_entity_poly.pdbx_seq_one_letter_code
_entity_poly.pdbx_strand_id
1 'polypeptide(L)'
;MSEHFFEYDEQAENEDDVELIEGTDFSAAVVSGTDWTTETIINQINKNNIQLNPDFQRRDAWDKSRKSNFIESLILGLPIPQLVLAERKEQRGAYIVLDGKQRLLSIRQFAAEKGDENYESLKLSGLEIRTDLKGKNLHDLKDDASYYNDVAAFENQPIRTVVIKNWPSEEFLYHVFLRLNTGSVQLAPQELRQALHPGPFVSFVDASAPDNEAIKNILKLKKPDFRMRDNELLLRFYALKNFLTDYAGDLKKFLDNTCLVFNKDWGRVEGMVTEQFNQLNFAHATI
;
A
#
# COMPACT_ATOMS: atom_id res chain seq x y z
N MET A 1 -19.52 -32.99 11.37
CA MET A 1 -18.08 -32.92 11.07
C MET A 1 -17.87 -31.63 10.32
N SER A 2 -17.30 -30.61 10.97
CA SER A 2 -16.94 -29.35 10.30
C SER A 2 -15.63 -29.60 9.55
N GLU A 3 -15.69 -29.72 8.23
CA GLU A 3 -14.49 -29.63 7.42
C GLU A 3 -13.96 -28.20 7.55
N HIS A 4 -12.94 -28.05 8.38
CA HIS A 4 -12.11 -26.85 8.39
C HIS A 4 -11.36 -26.85 7.06
N PHE A 5 -11.92 -26.13 6.09
CA PHE A 5 -11.21 -25.81 4.85
C PHE A 5 -10.07 -24.86 5.24
N PHE A 6 -8.87 -25.43 5.38
CA PHE A 6 -7.65 -24.62 5.37
C PHE A 6 -7.49 -24.12 3.94
N GLU A 7 -7.85 -22.87 3.72
CA GLU A 7 -7.51 -22.17 2.49
C GLU A 7 -5.99 -21.99 2.53
N TYR A 8 -5.28 -22.87 1.80
CA TYR A 8 -3.84 -22.72 1.60
C TYR A 8 -3.60 -21.37 0.93
N ASP A 9 -2.63 -20.62 1.43
CA ASP A 9 -2.17 -19.30 0.97
C ASP A 9 -1.48 -19.39 -0.42
N GLU A 10 -1.93 -20.30 -1.29
CA GLU A 10 -1.32 -20.68 -2.59
C GLU A 10 -1.65 -19.70 -3.73
N GLN A 11 -2.45 -18.65 -3.49
CA GLN A 11 -2.79 -17.65 -4.50
C GLN A 11 -1.98 -16.35 -4.42
N ALA A 12 -0.99 -16.28 -3.52
CA ALA A 12 -0.05 -15.16 -3.52
C ALA A 12 1.01 -15.39 -4.61
N GLU A 13 1.13 -14.43 -5.54
CA GLU A 13 2.29 -14.31 -6.45
C GLU A 13 3.59 -14.38 -5.60
N ASN A 14 4.42 -15.39 -5.85
CA ASN A 14 5.66 -15.67 -5.11
C ASN A 14 6.89 -15.40 -5.98
N GLU A 15 8.10 -15.54 -5.40
CA GLU A 15 9.36 -15.34 -6.14
C GLU A 15 9.47 -16.21 -7.41
N ASP A 16 8.85 -17.40 -7.39
CA ASP A 16 8.83 -18.35 -8.52
C ASP A 16 7.91 -17.91 -9.67
N ASP A 17 6.98 -16.97 -9.44
CA ASP A 17 6.06 -16.46 -10.45
C ASP A 17 6.63 -15.29 -11.26
N VAL A 18 7.80 -14.78 -10.86
CA VAL A 18 8.48 -13.71 -11.60
C VAL A 18 9.42 -14.32 -12.63
N GLU A 19 9.28 -13.92 -13.90
CA GLU A 19 10.16 -14.38 -14.98
C GLU A 19 11.63 -14.25 -14.59
N LEU A 20 12.43 -15.29 -14.88
CA LEU A 20 13.88 -15.23 -14.75
C LEU A 20 14.39 -14.08 -15.59
N ILE A 21 14.98 -13.10 -14.93
CA ILE A 21 15.55 -11.94 -15.58
C ILE A 21 16.84 -12.35 -16.32
N GLU A 22 16.71 -12.87 -17.53
CA GLU A 22 17.84 -13.00 -18.46
C GLU A 22 18.15 -11.63 -19.06
N GLY A 23 19.33 -11.08 -18.74
CA GLY A 23 19.87 -9.91 -19.43
C GLY A 23 19.49 -8.52 -18.89
N THR A 24 18.80 -8.41 -17.74
CA THR A 24 18.67 -7.07 -17.11
C THR A 24 19.90 -6.79 -16.27
N ASP A 25 20.54 -5.67 -16.57
CA ASP A 25 21.73 -5.23 -15.85
C ASP A 25 21.35 -4.59 -14.51
N PHE A 26 21.47 -5.37 -13.43
CA PHE A 26 21.25 -4.91 -12.05
C PHE A 26 22.27 -3.84 -11.60
N SER A 27 23.38 -3.65 -12.35
CA SER A 27 24.46 -2.74 -11.95
C SER A 27 24.10 -1.26 -12.06
N ALA A 28 23.06 -0.92 -12.82
CA ALA A 28 22.60 0.47 -12.99
C ALA A 28 21.87 1.02 -11.75
N ALA A 29 21.28 0.13 -10.92
CA ALA A 29 20.53 0.54 -9.74
C ALA A 29 21.49 1.08 -8.66
N VAL A 30 21.24 2.30 -8.20
CA VAL A 30 22.01 2.93 -7.12
C VAL A 30 21.18 2.91 -5.85
N VAL A 31 21.73 2.29 -4.81
CA VAL A 31 21.12 2.28 -3.47
C VAL A 31 21.80 3.34 -2.62
N SER A 32 21.04 4.35 -2.19
CA SER A 32 21.53 5.37 -1.25
C SER A 32 20.80 5.27 0.07
N GLY A 33 21.55 5.12 1.17
CA GLY A 33 21.00 5.21 2.52
C GLY A 33 20.98 6.67 3.00
N THR A 34 19.82 7.14 3.42
CA THR A 34 19.63 8.43 4.08
C THR A 34 18.77 8.22 5.32
N ASP A 35 19.11 8.85 6.44
CA ASP A 35 18.27 8.77 7.63
C ASP A 35 17.32 9.97 7.61
N TRP A 36 16.04 9.72 7.37
CA TRP A 36 15.01 10.76 7.39
C TRP A 36 14.38 10.82 8.78
N THR A 37 14.21 12.02 9.32
CA THR A 37 13.44 12.21 10.55
C THR A 37 11.95 11.96 10.30
N THR A 38 11.17 11.69 11.34
CA THR A 38 9.70 11.59 11.20
C THR A 38 9.11 12.88 10.64
N GLU A 39 9.62 14.05 11.02
CA GLU A 39 9.21 15.34 10.47
C GLU A 39 9.49 15.42 8.96
N THR A 40 10.67 14.96 8.53
CA THR A 40 11.02 14.89 7.10
C THR A 40 10.03 13.98 6.36
N ILE A 41 9.71 12.82 6.91
CA ILE A 41 8.75 11.88 6.34
C ILE A 41 7.36 12.52 6.21
N ILE A 42 6.87 13.16 7.26
CA ILE A 42 5.58 13.88 7.25
C ILE A 42 5.57 14.93 6.14
N ASN A 43 6.65 15.71 6.01
CA ASN A 43 6.79 16.72 4.97
C ASN A 43 6.83 16.12 3.56
N GLN A 44 7.46 14.96 3.34
CA GLN A 44 7.46 14.28 2.04
C GLN A 44 6.06 13.77 1.67
N ILE A 45 5.31 13.25 2.65
CA ILE A 45 3.92 12.79 2.44
C ILE A 45 3.01 13.98 2.13
N ASN A 46 3.10 15.06 2.91
CA ASN A 46 2.26 16.25 2.71
C ASN A 46 2.53 16.95 1.37
N LYS A 47 3.76 16.86 0.85
CA LYS A 47 4.11 17.34 -0.50
C LYS A 47 3.68 16.38 -1.62
N ASN A 48 3.02 15.27 -1.29
CA ASN A 48 2.67 14.19 -2.21
C ASN A 48 3.88 13.56 -2.92
N ASN A 49 5.08 13.71 -2.36
CA ASN A 49 6.28 13.05 -2.87
C ASN A 49 6.27 11.56 -2.53
N ILE A 50 5.67 11.18 -1.39
CA ILE A 50 5.35 9.79 -1.05
C ILE A 50 3.83 9.65 -1.14
N GLN A 51 3.35 8.90 -2.13
CA GLN A 51 1.92 8.66 -2.29
C GLN A 51 1.50 7.48 -1.42
N LEU A 52 0.87 7.79 -0.30
CA LEU A 52 0.07 6.84 0.48
C LEU A 52 -1.38 7.07 0.03
N ASN A 53 -1.87 6.33 -0.98
CA ASN A 53 -3.24 6.51 -1.48
C ASN A 53 -4.23 6.53 -0.29
N PRO A 54 -5.07 7.58 -0.11
CA PRO A 54 -5.98 7.68 1.02
C PRO A 54 -6.92 6.48 1.15
N ASP A 55 -7.32 5.89 0.03
CA ASP A 55 -8.15 4.67 -0.02
C ASP A 55 -7.49 3.45 0.64
N PHE A 56 -6.15 3.43 0.75
CA PHE A 56 -5.43 2.38 1.48
C PHE A 56 -5.70 2.36 2.99
N GLN A 57 -6.29 3.43 3.56
CA GLN A 57 -6.68 3.42 4.98
C GLN A 57 -7.78 2.39 5.27
N ARG A 58 -8.60 2.06 4.27
CA ARG A 58 -9.61 1.00 4.41
C ARG A 58 -8.98 -0.40 4.54
N ARG A 59 -7.68 -0.51 4.20
CA ARG A 59 -6.90 -1.74 4.06
C ARG A 59 -5.75 -1.81 5.08
N ASP A 60 -5.94 -1.21 6.25
CA ASP A 60 -4.97 -1.23 7.33
C ASP A 60 -4.60 -2.66 7.75
N ALA A 61 -3.35 -3.06 7.52
CA ALA A 61 -2.81 -4.33 7.99
C ALA A 61 -2.42 -4.27 9.48
N TRP A 62 -2.20 -3.06 10.02
CA TRP A 62 -1.91 -2.85 11.44
C TRP A 62 -3.15 -2.35 12.16
N ASP A 63 -3.49 -2.99 13.26
CA ASP A 63 -4.51 -2.47 14.17
C ASP A 63 -4.01 -1.24 14.94
N LYS A 64 -4.94 -0.54 15.59
CA LYS A 64 -4.66 0.67 16.35
C LYS A 64 -3.60 0.46 17.43
N SER A 65 -3.58 -0.71 18.07
CA SER A 65 -2.64 -1.04 19.14
C SER A 65 -1.21 -1.13 18.59
N ARG A 66 -1.02 -1.87 17.49
CA ARG A 66 0.27 -2.02 16.81
C ARG A 66 0.79 -0.69 16.27
N LYS A 67 -0.08 0.14 15.68
CA LYS A 67 0.28 1.50 15.27
C LYS A 67 0.74 2.34 16.47
N SER A 68 0.04 2.25 17.59
CA SER A 68 0.37 2.98 18.81
C SER A 68 1.72 2.56 19.40
N ASN A 69 2.00 1.26 19.47
CA ASN A 69 3.29 0.74 19.97
C ASN A 69 4.46 1.15 19.07
N PHE A 70 4.23 1.27 17.76
CA PHE A 70 5.22 1.81 16.85
C PHE A 70 5.50 3.30 17.10
N ILE A 71 4.47 4.12 17.32
CA ILE A 71 4.65 5.53 17.70
C ILE A 71 5.36 5.66 19.05
N GLU A 72 4.99 4.84 20.04
CA GLU A 72 5.69 4.78 21.34
C GLU A 72 7.17 4.43 21.15
N SER A 73 7.50 3.49 20.27
CA SER A 73 8.88 3.14 19.93
C SER A 73 9.65 4.32 19.34
N LEU A 74 9.01 5.13 18.49
CA LEU A 74 9.63 6.34 17.93
C LEU A 74 9.92 7.38 19.02
N ILE A 75 8.96 7.64 19.91
CA ILE A 75 9.11 8.61 21.01
C ILE A 75 10.19 8.16 22.00
N LEU A 76 10.28 6.85 22.27
CA LEU A 76 11.30 6.27 23.17
C LEU A 76 12.68 6.12 22.53
N GLY A 77 12.82 6.40 21.23
CA GLY A 77 14.10 6.23 20.52
C GLY A 77 14.51 4.77 20.31
N LEU A 78 13.56 3.82 20.32
CA LEU A 78 13.85 2.40 20.13
C LEU A 78 14.24 2.10 18.68
N PRO A 79 15.08 1.08 18.43
CA PRO A 79 15.39 0.62 17.09
C PRO A 79 14.13 0.17 16.35
N ILE A 80 13.93 0.69 15.14
CA ILE A 80 12.84 0.29 14.25
C ILE A 80 13.40 -0.17 12.90
N PRO A 81 12.66 -1.00 12.14
CA PRO A 81 13.12 -1.42 10.82
C PRO A 81 13.23 -0.21 9.86
N GLN A 82 13.98 -0.38 8.77
CA GLN A 82 14.21 0.65 7.76
C GLN A 82 13.03 0.81 6.80
N LEU A 83 12.87 1.98 6.19
CA LEU A 83 11.99 2.22 5.05
C LEU A 83 12.74 1.92 3.76
N VAL A 84 12.06 1.32 2.77
CA VAL A 84 12.63 1.11 1.43
C VAL A 84 11.74 1.77 0.39
N LEU A 85 12.33 2.71 -0.34
CA LEU A 85 11.66 3.53 -1.35
C LEU A 85 12.37 3.39 -2.69
N ALA A 86 11.64 3.55 -3.79
CA ALA A 86 12.21 3.72 -5.12
C ALA A 86 11.87 5.10 -5.67
N GLU A 87 12.85 5.84 -6.20
CA GLU A 87 12.59 7.13 -6.87
C GLU A 87 11.84 6.89 -8.19
N ARG A 88 10.79 7.67 -8.46
CA ARG A 88 10.03 7.60 -9.73
C ARG A 88 10.91 8.09 -10.88
N LYS A 89 10.85 7.41 -12.03
CA LYS A 89 11.65 7.77 -13.23
C LYS A 89 11.19 9.09 -13.84
N GLU A 90 9.90 9.37 -13.75
CA GLU A 90 9.22 10.50 -14.40
C GLU A 90 9.29 11.77 -13.55
N GLN A 91 9.48 11.65 -12.24
CA GLN A 91 9.44 12.75 -11.29
C GLN A 91 10.50 12.59 -10.20
N ARG A 92 11.60 13.34 -10.35
CA ARG A 92 12.68 13.38 -9.36
C ARG A 92 12.16 13.85 -7.99
N GLY A 93 12.57 13.17 -6.93
CA GLY A 93 12.12 13.47 -5.57
C GLY A 93 10.70 12.97 -5.24
N ALA A 94 10.04 12.24 -6.13
CA ALA A 94 8.86 11.44 -5.82
C ALA A 94 9.23 9.96 -5.69
N TYR A 95 8.51 9.24 -4.82
CA TYR A 95 8.90 7.92 -4.36
C TYR A 95 7.75 6.92 -4.39
N ILE A 96 8.07 5.68 -4.77
CA ILE A 96 7.26 4.48 -4.63
C ILE A 96 7.69 3.77 -3.33
N VAL A 97 6.73 3.34 -2.52
CA VAL A 97 7.01 2.62 -1.27
C VAL A 97 7.16 1.13 -1.58
N LEU A 98 8.34 0.56 -1.34
CA LEU A 98 8.59 -0.88 -1.47
C LEU A 98 8.43 -1.61 -0.12
N ASP A 99 8.84 -0.97 0.98
CA ASP A 99 8.62 -1.46 2.34
C ASP A 99 8.40 -0.28 3.30
N GLY A 100 7.56 -0.50 4.32
CA GLY A 100 7.30 0.47 5.38
C GLY A 100 5.98 1.22 5.26
N LYS A 101 5.07 0.81 4.37
CA LYS A 101 3.75 1.45 4.17
C LYS A 101 2.99 1.66 5.47
N GLN A 102 2.87 0.63 6.31
CA GLN A 102 2.14 0.72 7.60
C GLN A 102 2.83 1.66 8.61
N ARG A 103 4.16 1.76 8.57
CA ARG A 103 4.93 2.68 9.42
C ARG A 103 4.74 4.12 8.98
N LEU A 104 4.84 4.38 7.67
CA LEU A 104 4.56 5.69 7.06
C LEU A 104 3.14 6.15 7.36
N LEU A 105 2.16 5.25 7.23
CA LEU A 105 0.77 5.53 7.52
C LEU A 105 0.54 5.84 9.01
N SER A 106 1.17 5.07 9.92
CA SER A 106 1.08 5.32 11.36
C SER A 106 1.63 6.70 11.73
N ILE A 107 2.79 7.08 11.19
CA ILE A 107 3.39 8.41 11.38
C ILE A 107 2.43 9.49 10.88
N ARG A 108 1.89 9.32 9.67
CA ARG A 108 1.00 10.32 9.05
C ARG A 108 -0.33 10.47 9.80
N GLN A 109 -0.91 9.37 10.28
CA GLN A 109 -2.16 9.39 11.04
C GLN A 109 -1.95 9.97 12.44
N PHE A 110 -0.84 9.69 13.11
CA PHE A 110 -0.53 10.31 14.41
C PHE A 110 -0.34 11.82 14.29
N ALA A 111 0.25 12.26 13.18
CA ALA A 111 0.44 13.67 12.83
C ALA A 111 -0.79 14.33 12.17
N ALA A 112 -1.86 13.58 11.89
CA ALA A 112 -3.03 14.13 11.22
C ALA A 112 -3.83 15.06 12.14
N GLU A 113 -4.19 16.22 11.61
CA GLU A 113 -5.00 17.21 12.31
C GLU A 113 -6.46 16.77 12.44
N LYS A 114 -7.18 17.40 13.36
CA LYS A 114 -8.61 17.14 13.54
C LYS A 114 -9.39 17.66 12.33
N GLY A 115 -9.97 16.75 11.55
CA GLY A 115 -10.71 17.09 10.33
C GLY A 115 -9.87 17.04 9.05
N ASP A 116 -8.67 16.44 9.09
CA ASP A 116 -7.94 16.06 7.89
C ASP A 116 -8.84 15.20 6.99
N GLU A 117 -9.12 15.69 5.77
CA GLU A 117 -10.00 15.02 4.81
C GLU A 117 -9.40 13.72 4.30
N ASN A 118 -8.07 13.61 4.34
CA ASN A 118 -7.36 12.49 3.76
C ASN A 118 -7.02 11.43 4.79
N TYR A 119 -6.67 11.76 6.04
CA TYR A 119 -6.17 10.79 7.04
C TYR A 119 -6.90 10.86 8.38
N GLU A 120 -7.45 9.71 8.82
CA GLU A 120 -8.00 9.61 10.17
C GLU A 120 -6.91 9.81 11.26
N SER A 121 -7.19 10.67 12.23
CA SER A 121 -6.26 10.97 13.32
C SER A 121 -6.09 9.79 14.29
N LEU A 122 -4.86 9.28 14.41
CA LEU A 122 -4.51 8.20 15.32
C LEU A 122 -4.31 8.73 16.74
N LYS A 123 -5.24 8.37 17.63
CA LYS A 123 -5.06 8.52 19.09
C LYS A 123 -4.43 7.27 19.69
N LEU A 124 -3.36 7.43 20.45
CA LEU A 124 -2.60 6.29 20.97
C LEU A 124 -3.42 5.42 21.94
N SER A 125 -3.22 4.11 21.87
CA SER A 125 -3.90 3.11 22.71
C SER A 125 -3.01 1.90 22.93
N GLY A 126 -3.31 1.05 23.92
CA GLY A 126 -2.54 -0.19 24.14
C GLY A 126 -1.10 -0.01 24.63
N LEU A 127 -0.68 1.21 24.95
CA LEU A 127 0.68 1.51 25.41
C LEU A 127 1.03 0.85 26.76
N GLU A 128 2.27 0.39 26.91
CA GLU A 128 2.77 -0.27 28.12
C GLU A 128 3.72 0.62 28.93
N ILE A 129 4.57 1.41 28.25
CA ILE A 129 5.63 2.19 28.89
C ILE A 129 5.16 3.63 29.14
N ARG A 130 4.69 4.29 28.07
CA ARG A 130 4.20 5.67 28.06
C ARG A 130 2.69 5.74 28.16
N THR A 131 2.18 5.18 29.27
CA THR A 131 0.74 5.12 29.53
C THR A 131 0.09 6.51 29.63
N ASP A 132 0.86 7.54 29.95
CA ASP A 132 0.49 8.96 29.97
C ASP A 132 0.14 9.53 28.58
N LEU A 133 0.59 8.89 27.50
CA LEU A 133 0.31 9.29 26.13
C LEU A 133 -0.99 8.68 25.56
N LYS A 134 -1.66 7.78 26.31
CA LYS A 134 -2.90 7.15 25.87
C LYS A 134 -3.98 8.19 25.59
N GLY A 135 -4.67 8.03 24.46
CA GLY A 135 -5.75 8.90 24.00
C GLY A 135 -5.28 10.20 23.33
N LYS A 136 -3.97 10.43 23.23
CA LYS A 136 -3.38 11.63 22.61
C LYS A 136 -2.95 11.35 21.16
N ASN A 137 -3.07 12.35 20.31
CA ASN A 137 -2.40 12.43 19.00
C ASN A 137 -1.26 13.48 19.05
N LEU A 138 -0.53 13.71 17.95
CA LEU A 138 0.58 14.66 17.95
C LEU A 138 0.15 16.09 18.30
N HIS A 139 -1.03 16.51 17.86
CA HIS A 139 -1.56 17.84 18.16
C HIS A 139 -1.85 18.01 19.66
N ASP A 140 -2.49 17.00 20.28
CA ASP A 140 -2.73 16.96 21.72
C ASP A 140 -1.42 17.06 22.53
N LEU A 141 -0.29 16.56 21.98
CA LEU A 141 1.04 16.71 22.61
C LEU A 141 1.64 18.10 22.39
N LYS A 142 1.46 18.70 21.20
CA LYS A 142 1.96 20.04 20.89
C LYS A 142 1.28 21.14 21.70
N ASP A 143 0.01 20.94 22.03
CA ASP A 143 -0.80 21.90 22.80
C ASP A 143 -0.48 21.90 24.30
N ASP A 144 0.27 20.90 24.79
CA ASP A 144 0.64 20.75 26.19
C ASP A 144 2.16 20.73 26.36
N ALA A 145 2.69 21.81 26.94
CA ALA A 145 4.12 22.01 27.12
C ALA A 145 4.81 20.93 27.95
N SER A 146 4.08 20.14 28.75
CA SER A 146 4.65 19.02 29.50
C SER A 146 5.17 17.90 28.59
N TYR A 147 4.65 17.80 27.36
CA TYR A 147 5.07 16.83 26.34
C TYR A 147 6.07 17.39 25.32
N TYR A 148 6.65 18.57 25.56
CA TYR A 148 7.60 19.20 24.65
C TYR A 148 8.74 18.25 24.23
N ASN A 149 9.33 17.53 25.20
CA ASN A 149 10.40 16.59 24.94
C ASN A 149 9.94 15.39 24.10
N ASP A 150 8.69 14.97 24.24
CA ASP A 150 8.12 13.84 23.49
C ASP A 150 7.85 14.21 22.04
N VAL A 151 7.33 15.43 21.83
CA VAL A 151 7.16 16.00 20.49
C VAL A 151 8.53 16.13 19.82
N ALA A 152 9.52 16.71 20.51
CA ALA A 152 10.86 16.86 19.98
C ALA A 152 11.53 15.51 19.69
N ALA A 153 11.37 14.52 20.56
CA ALA A 153 11.88 13.17 20.36
C ALA A 153 11.22 12.52 19.14
N PHE A 154 9.89 12.60 19.02
CA PHE A 154 9.17 12.09 17.86
C PHE A 154 9.65 12.73 16.57
N GLU A 155 9.56 14.06 16.45
CA GLU A 155 9.85 14.82 15.23
C GLU A 155 11.27 14.62 14.72
N ASN A 156 12.23 14.49 15.64
CA ASN A 156 13.65 14.31 15.32
C ASN A 156 14.09 12.85 15.25
N GLN A 157 13.21 11.87 15.54
CA GLN A 157 13.59 10.46 15.51
C GLN A 157 14.00 10.06 14.08
N PRO A 158 15.26 9.63 13.86
CA PRO A 158 15.72 9.22 12.55
C PRO A 158 15.19 7.82 12.23
N ILE A 159 14.74 7.64 10.99
CA ILE A 159 14.36 6.36 10.42
C ILE A 159 15.29 6.08 9.25
N ARG A 160 16.03 4.97 9.32
CA ARG A 160 16.86 4.50 8.21
C ARG A 160 15.98 4.39 6.97
N THR A 161 16.29 5.16 5.93
CA THR A 161 15.52 5.20 4.69
C THR A 161 16.44 4.88 3.53
N VAL A 162 16.18 3.77 2.87
CA VAL A 162 16.91 3.32 1.69
C VAL A 162 16.15 3.77 0.46
N VAL A 163 16.81 4.55 -0.40
CA VAL A 163 16.24 5.00 -1.67
C VAL A 163 16.97 4.30 -2.82
N ILE A 164 16.21 3.57 -3.62
CA ILE A 164 16.66 2.94 -4.86
C ILE A 164 16.44 3.94 -6.01
N LYS A 165 17.51 4.24 -6.73
CA LYS A 165 17.51 5.14 -7.88
C LYS A 165 17.98 4.41 -9.12
N ASN A 166 17.61 4.91 -10.30
CA ASN A 166 18.03 4.36 -11.59
C ASN A 166 17.75 2.85 -11.70
N TRP A 167 16.65 2.38 -11.12
CA TRP A 167 16.25 0.98 -11.23
C TRP A 167 15.98 0.64 -12.71
N PRO A 168 16.51 -0.48 -13.22
CA PRO A 168 16.55 -0.74 -14.66
C PRO A 168 15.14 -0.98 -15.23
N SER A 169 14.31 -1.75 -14.53
CA SER A 169 12.97 -2.13 -14.99
C SER A 169 11.99 -2.30 -13.83
N GLU A 170 10.69 -2.37 -14.12
CA GLU A 170 9.69 -2.58 -13.06
C GLU A 170 9.82 -3.98 -12.44
N GLU A 171 10.22 -4.98 -13.22
CA GLU A 171 10.52 -6.34 -12.76
C GLU A 171 11.58 -6.33 -11.65
N PHE A 172 12.61 -5.48 -11.78
CA PHE A 172 13.58 -5.29 -10.69
C PHE A 172 12.90 -4.85 -9.39
N LEU A 173 11.97 -3.88 -9.46
CA LEU A 173 11.24 -3.41 -8.29
C LEU A 173 10.34 -4.50 -7.70
N TYR A 174 9.70 -5.31 -8.55
CA TYR A 174 8.94 -6.48 -8.12
C TYR A 174 9.80 -7.48 -7.34
N HIS A 175 10.97 -7.86 -7.86
CA HIS A 175 11.85 -8.78 -7.13
C HIS A 175 12.35 -8.21 -5.81
N VAL A 176 12.71 -6.92 -5.78
CA VAL A 176 13.10 -6.26 -4.54
C VAL A 176 11.95 -6.29 -3.53
N PHE A 177 10.74 -5.97 -3.98
CA PHE A 177 9.54 -5.97 -3.14
C PHE A 177 9.23 -7.36 -2.58
N LEU A 178 9.22 -8.41 -3.41
CA LEU A 178 8.95 -9.78 -2.94
C LEU A 178 10.00 -10.24 -1.92
N ARG A 179 11.28 -9.96 -2.17
CA ARG A 179 12.39 -10.30 -1.26
C ARG A 179 12.37 -9.55 0.07
N LEU A 180 11.83 -8.33 0.10
CA LEU A 180 11.64 -7.61 1.36
C LEU A 180 10.47 -8.20 2.18
N ASN A 181 9.47 -8.74 1.48
CA ASN A 181 8.24 -9.25 2.08
C ASN A 181 8.30 -10.73 2.49
N THR A 182 9.32 -11.50 2.08
CA THR A 182 9.45 -12.94 2.40
C THR A 182 9.59 -13.29 3.89
N GLY A 183 9.86 -12.32 4.78
CA GLY A 183 9.99 -12.53 6.23
C GLY A 183 8.97 -11.80 7.12
N SER A 184 8.00 -11.08 6.54
CA SER A 184 7.03 -10.27 7.30
C SER A 184 5.59 -10.46 6.79
N VAL A 185 4.65 -9.60 7.18
CA VAL A 185 3.29 -9.65 6.62
C VAL A 185 3.41 -9.29 5.14
N GLN A 186 3.30 -10.29 4.27
CA GLN A 186 3.42 -10.12 2.83
C GLN A 186 2.41 -9.09 2.32
N LEU A 187 2.93 -7.97 1.81
CA LEU A 187 2.15 -7.07 0.97
C LEU A 187 1.87 -7.76 -0.37
N ALA A 188 0.72 -7.45 -0.97
CA ALA A 188 0.30 -8.15 -2.18
C ALA A 188 0.94 -7.53 -3.43
N PRO A 189 1.30 -8.32 -4.45
CA PRO A 189 1.80 -7.78 -5.72
C PRO A 189 0.84 -6.82 -6.43
N GLN A 190 -0.46 -6.93 -6.14
CA GLN A 190 -1.46 -5.94 -6.53
C GLN A 190 -1.20 -4.55 -5.93
N GLU A 191 -0.69 -4.42 -4.70
CA GLU A 191 -0.32 -3.12 -4.11
C GLU A 191 0.81 -2.45 -4.89
N LEU A 192 1.83 -3.22 -5.28
CA LEU A 192 2.93 -2.71 -6.07
C LEU A 192 2.45 -2.31 -7.48
N ARG A 193 1.59 -3.12 -8.10
CA ARG A 193 0.96 -2.83 -9.41
C ARG A 193 0.27 -1.48 -9.41
N GLN A 194 -0.52 -1.18 -8.38
CA GLN A 194 -1.19 0.11 -8.26
C GLN A 194 -0.23 1.28 -8.10
N ALA A 195 0.88 1.09 -7.36
CA ALA A 195 1.88 2.12 -7.15
C ALA A 195 2.70 2.43 -8.43
N LEU A 196 2.95 1.40 -9.25
CA LEU A 196 3.65 1.48 -10.53
C LEU A 196 2.77 2.04 -11.66
N HIS A 197 1.48 1.71 -11.66
CA HIS A 197 0.54 2.13 -12.72
C HIS A 197 -0.60 3.03 -12.20
N PRO A 198 -0.30 4.17 -11.56
CA PRO A 198 -1.33 5.06 -11.06
C PRO A 198 -2.17 5.63 -12.22
N GLY A 199 -3.48 5.70 -12.02
CA GLY A 199 -4.38 6.29 -13.01
C GLY A 199 -5.85 6.05 -12.68
N PRO A 200 -6.76 6.66 -13.46
CA PRO A 200 -8.19 6.70 -13.13
C PRO A 200 -8.86 5.33 -13.12
N PHE A 201 -8.45 4.39 -13.97
CA PHE A 201 -8.98 3.02 -13.92
C PHE A 201 -8.53 2.30 -12.65
N VAL A 202 -7.26 2.44 -12.28
CA VAL A 202 -6.74 1.84 -11.05
C VAL A 202 -7.43 2.43 -9.81
N SER A 203 -7.63 3.75 -9.78
CA SER A 203 -8.42 4.42 -8.73
C SER A 203 -9.87 3.93 -8.72
N PHE A 204 -10.50 3.72 -9.87
CA PHE A 204 -11.84 3.15 -9.96
C PHE A 204 -11.89 1.74 -9.38
N VAL A 205 -10.95 0.85 -9.74
CA VAL A 205 -10.89 -0.51 -9.19
C VAL A 205 -10.73 -0.47 -7.68
N ASP A 206 -9.87 0.41 -7.16
CA ASP A 206 -9.63 0.54 -5.73
C ASP A 206 -10.85 1.03 -4.95
N ALA A 207 -11.55 2.01 -5.50
CA ALA A 207 -12.77 2.54 -4.91
C ALA A 207 -13.96 1.56 -4.97
N SER A 208 -14.08 0.80 -6.07
CA SER A 208 -15.27 -0.02 -6.37
C SER A 208 -15.19 -1.47 -5.90
N ALA A 209 -14.02 -2.08 -5.84
CA ALA A 209 -13.86 -3.47 -5.40
C ALA A 209 -14.40 -3.73 -3.97
N PRO A 210 -14.15 -2.85 -2.97
CA PRO A 210 -14.76 -2.96 -1.63
C PRO A 210 -16.28 -3.07 -1.61
N ASP A 211 -16.95 -2.40 -2.54
CA ASP A 211 -18.40 -2.26 -2.56
C ASP A 211 -19.07 -3.31 -3.44
N ASN A 212 -18.29 -4.19 -4.08
CA ASN A 212 -18.80 -5.25 -4.93
C ASN A 212 -19.28 -6.46 -4.10
N GLU A 213 -20.59 -6.67 -4.02
CA GLU A 213 -21.18 -7.78 -3.26
C GLU A 213 -20.76 -9.16 -3.79
N ALA A 214 -20.60 -9.30 -5.11
CA ALA A 214 -20.18 -10.58 -5.70
C ALA A 214 -18.79 -10.98 -5.22
N ILE A 215 -17.84 -10.04 -5.30
CA ILE A 215 -16.46 -10.25 -4.86
C ILE A 215 -16.40 -10.50 -3.35
N LYS A 216 -17.14 -9.73 -2.55
CA LYS A 216 -17.22 -9.95 -1.10
C LYS A 216 -17.71 -11.35 -0.75
N ASN A 217 -18.72 -11.87 -1.46
CA ASN A 217 -19.24 -13.21 -1.20
C ASN A 217 -18.28 -14.31 -1.67
N ILE A 218 -17.65 -14.16 -2.85
CA ILE A 218 -16.65 -15.09 -3.37
C ILE A 218 -15.49 -15.24 -2.38
N LEU A 219 -14.96 -14.12 -1.88
CA LEU A 219 -13.82 -14.08 -0.98
C LEU A 219 -14.20 -14.14 0.52
N LYS A 220 -15.51 -14.26 0.83
CA LYS A 220 -16.07 -14.24 2.20
C LYS A 220 -15.59 -13.05 3.05
N LEU A 221 -15.47 -11.88 2.42
CA LEU A 221 -14.95 -10.67 3.04
C LEU A 221 -16.05 -9.94 3.82
N LYS A 222 -15.71 -9.52 5.05
CA LYS A 222 -16.54 -8.62 5.87
C LYS A 222 -16.09 -7.16 5.78
N LYS A 223 -14.87 -6.94 5.33
CA LYS A 223 -14.21 -5.65 5.18
C LYS A 223 -13.26 -5.74 3.98
N PRO A 224 -12.82 -4.61 3.40
CA PRO A 224 -11.84 -4.60 2.33
C PRO A 224 -10.59 -5.40 2.71
N ASP A 225 -10.06 -6.15 1.75
CA ASP A 225 -8.93 -7.04 2.01
C ASP A 225 -7.62 -6.25 2.10
N PHE A 226 -6.88 -6.37 3.21
CA PHE A 226 -5.60 -5.69 3.32
C PHE A 226 -4.57 -6.16 2.27
N ARG A 227 -4.73 -7.38 1.75
CA ARG A 227 -3.92 -7.94 0.65
C ARG A 227 -4.50 -7.65 -0.74
N MET A 228 -5.55 -6.85 -0.85
CA MET A 228 -6.09 -6.41 -2.14
C MET A 228 -6.55 -7.53 -3.11
N ARG A 229 -6.90 -8.72 -2.58
CA ARG A 229 -7.39 -9.85 -3.39
C ARG A 229 -8.70 -9.52 -4.11
N ASP A 230 -9.54 -8.71 -3.49
CA ASP A 230 -10.75 -8.12 -4.07
C ASP A 230 -10.44 -7.22 -5.28
N ASN A 231 -9.44 -6.35 -5.18
CA ASN A 231 -9.02 -5.51 -6.30
C ASN A 231 -8.44 -6.35 -7.43
N GLU A 232 -7.60 -7.32 -7.10
CA GLU A 232 -7.00 -8.19 -8.09
C GLU A 232 -8.07 -9.04 -8.80
N LEU A 233 -9.05 -9.56 -8.06
CA LEU A 233 -10.16 -10.32 -8.65
C LEU A 233 -11.00 -9.45 -9.59
N LEU A 234 -11.28 -8.20 -9.22
CA LEU A 234 -11.97 -7.25 -10.08
C LEU A 234 -11.14 -6.92 -11.34
N LEU A 235 -9.83 -6.72 -11.16
CA LEU A 235 -8.91 -6.47 -12.27
C LEU A 235 -8.83 -7.67 -13.22
N ARG A 236 -8.74 -8.90 -12.69
CA ARG A 236 -8.78 -10.15 -13.46
C ARG A 236 -10.07 -10.25 -14.26
N PHE A 237 -11.22 -9.92 -13.68
CA PHE A 237 -12.49 -9.87 -14.40
C PHE A 237 -12.42 -8.91 -15.60
N TYR A 238 -11.93 -7.69 -15.40
CA TYR A 238 -11.80 -6.71 -16.48
C TYR A 238 -10.81 -7.15 -17.56
N ALA A 239 -9.67 -7.70 -17.16
CA ALA A 239 -8.65 -8.21 -18.08
C ALA A 239 -9.22 -9.35 -18.94
N LEU A 240 -9.82 -10.37 -18.31
CA LEU A 240 -10.41 -11.51 -19.01
C LEU A 240 -11.61 -11.10 -19.86
N LYS A 241 -12.44 -10.15 -19.43
CA LYS A 241 -13.62 -9.75 -20.21
C LYS A 241 -13.27 -8.98 -21.48
N ASN A 242 -12.20 -8.20 -21.46
CA ASN A 242 -11.89 -7.25 -22.54
C ASN A 242 -10.68 -7.64 -23.37
N PHE A 243 -9.75 -8.42 -22.82
CA PHE A 243 -8.44 -8.69 -23.42
C PHE A 243 -8.08 -10.18 -23.44
N LEU A 244 -9.04 -11.11 -23.26
CA LEU A 244 -8.75 -12.55 -23.20
C LEU A 244 -7.89 -13.06 -24.37
N THR A 245 -8.09 -12.52 -25.57
CA THR A 245 -7.35 -12.90 -26.77
C THR A 245 -5.87 -12.52 -26.73
N ASP A 246 -5.51 -11.55 -25.88
CA ASP A 246 -4.16 -11.05 -25.71
C ASP A 246 -3.41 -11.79 -24.58
N TYR A 247 -4.08 -12.71 -23.87
CA TYR A 247 -3.46 -13.49 -22.80
C TYR A 247 -2.49 -14.53 -23.38
N ALA A 248 -1.20 -14.38 -23.05
CA ALA A 248 -0.11 -15.21 -23.55
C ALA A 248 0.49 -16.18 -22.51
N GLY A 249 -0.16 -16.36 -21.35
CA GLY A 249 0.30 -17.24 -20.28
C GLY A 249 1.05 -16.55 -19.12
N ASP A 250 1.37 -15.26 -19.26
CA ASP A 250 1.91 -14.42 -18.19
C ASP A 250 0.79 -13.55 -17.61
N LEU A 251 0.28 -13.94 -16.44
CA LEU A 251 -0.80 -13.22 -15.77
C LEU A 251 -0.37 -11.84 -15.30
N LYS A 252 0.86 -11.68 -14.78
CA LYS A 252 1.33 -10.39 -14.27
C LYS A 252 1.33 -9.36 -15.39
N LYS A 253 2.00 -9.65 -16.50
CA LYS A 253 2.07 -8.76 -17.66
C LYS A 253 0.70 -8.49 -18.25
N PHE A 254 -0.19 -9.48 -18.22
CA PHE A 254 -1.57 -9.33 -18.68
C PHE A 254 -2.37 -8.31 -17.84
N LEU A 255 -2.25 -8.37 -16.51
CA LEU A 255 -2.91 -7.42 -15.61
C LEU A 255 -2.27 -6.04 -15.69
N ASP A 256 -0.94 -5.95 -15.76
CA ASP A 256 -0.20 -4.69 -15.91
C ASP A 256 -0.62 -3.96 -17.20
N ASN A 257 -0.66 -4.67 -18.33
CA ASN A 257 -1.12 -4.12 -19.61
C ASN A 257 -2.59 -3.66 -19.55
N THR A 258 -3.47 -4.41 -18.87
CA THR A 258 -4.86 -4.01 -18.67
C THR A 258 -4.95 -2.67 -17.96
N CYS A 259 -4.17 -2.49 -16.88
CA CYS A 259 -4.09 -1.20 -16.17
C CYS A 259 -3.61 -0.07 -17.09
N LEU A 260 -2.55 -0.29 -17.87
CA LEU A 260 -1.99 0.72 -18.76
C LEU A 260 -2.97 1.15 -19.86
N VAL A 261 -3.63 0.18 -20.52
CA VAL A 261 -4.60 0.45 -21.59
C VAL A 261 -5.79 1.23 -21.06
N PHE A 262 -6.41 0.78 -19.97
CA PHE A 262 -7.59 1.46 -19.43
C PHE A 262 -7.28 2.80 -18.75
N ASN A 263 -6.11 2.97 -18.12
CA ASN A 263 -5.69 4.29 -17.62
C ASN A 263 -5.53 5.29 -18.77
N LYS A 264 -4.95 4.85 -19.90
CA LYS A 264 -4.73 5.71 -21.06
C LYS A 264 -6.02 6.12 -21.75
N ASP A 265 -6.95 5.18 -21.94
CA ASP A 265 -8.20 5.40 -22.67
C ASP A 265 -9.42 5.69 -21.78
N TRP A 266 -9.21 6.01 -20.50
CA TRP A 266 -10.27 6.09 -19.47
C TRP A 266 -11.52 6.85 -19.91
N GLY A 267 -11.34 8.07 -20.45
CA GLY A 267 -12.48 8.91 -20.85
C GLY A 267 -13.38 8.30 -21.93
N ARG A 268 -12.94 7.25 -22.64
CA ARG A 268 -13.76 6.49 -23.60
C ARG A 268 -14.34 5.22 -23.00
N VAL A 269 -13.60 4.56 -22.10
CA VAL A 269 -13.95 3.23 -21.58
C VAL A 269 -14.71 3.28 -20.26
N GLU A 270 -14.73 4.40 -19.54
CA GLU A 270 -15.35 4.55 -18.22
C GLU A 270 -16.81 4.06 -18.19
N GLY A 271 -17.63 4.44 -19.17
CA GLY A 271 -19.02 4.00 -19.27
C GLY A 271 -19.15 2.48 -19.44
N MET A 272 -18.31 1.89 -20.30
CA MET A 272 -18.25 0.44 -20.51
C MET A 272 -17.80 -0.28 -19.23
N VAL A 273 -16.72 0.18 -18.59
CA VAL A 273 -16.17 -0.40 -17.36
C VAL A 273 -17.19 -0.37 -16.23
N THR A 274 -17.93 0.74 -16.09
CA THR A 274 -19.00 0.90 -15.10
C THR A 274 -20.18 -0.02 -15.40
N GLU A 275 -20.58 -0.16 -16.66
CA GLU A 275 -21.64 -1.10 -17.05
C GLU A 275 -21.23 -2.55 -16.75
N GLN A 276 -19.98 -2.92 -17.07
CA GLN A 276 -19.43 -4.24 -16.77
C GLN A 276 -19.40 -4.53 -15.26
N PHE A 277 -19.11 -3.53 -14.42
CA PHE A 277 -19.19 -3.64 -12.95
C PHE A 277 -20.61 -4.01 -12.50
N ASN A 278 -21.60 -3.29 -13.03
CA ASN A 278 -23.01 -3.52 -12.69
C ASN A 278 -23.48 -4.91 -13.15
N GLN A 279 -23.05 -5.35 -14.33
CA GLN A 279 -23.34 -6.70 -14.84
C GLN A 279 -22.77 -7.80 -13.92
N LEU A 280 -21.55 -7.62 -13.41
CA LEU A 280 -20.94 -8.56 -12.46
C LEU A 280 -21.78 -8.70 -11.18
N ASN A 281 -22.24 -7.58 -10.62
CA ASN A 281 -23.12 -7.58 -9.44
C ASN A 281 -24.49 -8.22 -9.72
N PHE A 282 -25.08 -7.93 -10.88
CA PHE A 282 -26.38 -8.50 -11.26
C PHE A 282 -26.32 -10.02 -11.46
N ALA A 283 -25.27 -10.52 -12.11
CA ALA A 283 -25.06 -11.95 -12.33
C ALA A 283 -24.95 -12.72 -11.00
N HIS A 284 -24.36 -12.11 -9.97
CA HIS A 284 -24.33 -12.70 -8.63
C HIS A 284 -25.71 -12.70 -7.96
N ALA A 285 -26.49 -11.63 -8.09
CA ALA A 285 -27.81 -11.53 -7.45
C ALA A 285 -28.86 -12.50 -8.04
N THR A 286 -28.57 -13.16 -9.15
CA THR A 286 -29.46 -14.10 -9.85
C THR A 286 -29.11 -15.57 -9.62
N ILE A 287 -28.10 -15.86 -8.80
CA ILE A 287 -27.66 -17.21 -8.36
C ILE A 287 -28.05 -17.41 -6.89
#